data_AF-A7GRG4-F1
#
_entry.id   AF-A7GRG4-F1
#
_cell.length_a   1.000
_cell.length_b   1.000
_cell.length_c   1.000
_cell.angle_alpha   90.00
_cell.angle_beta   90.00
_cell.angle_gamma   90.00
#
_symmetry.space_group_name_H-M   'P 1'
#
loop_
_entity.id
_entity.type
_entity.pdbx_description
1 polymer ?
#
loop_
_entity_poly.entity_id
_entity_poly.type
_entity_poly.pdbx_seq_one_letter_code
_entity_poly.pdbx_strand_id
1 'polypeptide(L)'
;MFVKRERLLHLHYFLADHWKVLKKLLHMDPQLIDVYNFSSEQFEQYTGLSPKLSFELVNFLQTSTPPQCMQHLEKNQTFYVTIWDEDYPRLLREIPDPPFVLYGKGQRGYLKNINTFAVVGTRKPSLYSRESIQSILQPLINKGWLIVSGFASGIDTMAHRIAVEQEGATIAVLGHGLQYMYPKENDRLYAIWKKQMLLLTEYPPHYPPKKWYFPKRNRIISGLCKGILVIEAKARSGSLITADFALEQNREVFALPGPIFVESACGTNQLIQQGAKLVQNAKDILEEFVN
;
A
#
# COMPACT_ATOMS: atom_id res chain seq x y z
N MET A 1 4.19 -13.35 29.06
CA MET A 1 2.95 -12.96 28.35
C MET A 1 3.37 -12.10 27.16
N PHE A 2 2.92 -12.40 25.94
CA PHE A 2 3.30 -11.62 24.75
C PHE A 2 2.89 -10.15 24.88
N VAL A 3 3.54 -9.22 24.20
CA VAL A 3 3.06 -7.83 24.20
C VAL A 3 1.90 -7.67 23.22
N LYS A 4 1.03 -6.67 23.43
CA LYS A 4 -0.20 -6.48 22.66
C LYS A 4 0.03 -6.47 21.14
N ARG A 5 1.08 -5.82 20.65
CA ARG A 5 1.45 -5.77 19.22
C ARG A 5 1.81 -7.13 18.62
N GLU A 6 2.44 -8.01 19.39
CA GLU A 6 2.81 -9.36 18.95
C GLU A 6 1.56 -10.24 18.79
N ARG A 7 0.59 -10.07 19.69
CA ARG A 7 -0.70 -10.77 19.58
C ARG A 7 -1.50 -10.29 18.38
N LEU A 8 -1.44 -8.99 18.06
CA LEU A 8 -2.04 -8.47 16.83
C LEU A 8 -1.37 -9.05 15.59
N LEU A 9 -0.03 -9.08 15.55
CA LEU A 9 0.71 -9.73 14.46
C LEU A 9 0.26 -11.18 14.27
N HIS A 10 0.15 -11.95 15.36
CA HIS A 10 -0.20 -13.35 15.31
C HIS A 10 -1.60 -13.58 14.72
N LEU A 11 -2.63 -12.88 15.24
CA LEU A 11 -3.98 -12.96 14.68
C LEU A 11 -4.02 -12.49 13.22
N HIS A 12 -3.34 -11.39 12.92
CA HIS A 12 -3.28 -10.83 11.57
C HIS A 12 -2.61 -11.79 10.58
N TYR A 13 -1.64 -12.58 11.05
CA TYR A 13 -0.97 -13.60 10.24
C TYR A 13 -1.96 -14.60 9.63
N PHE A 14 -3.07 -14.87 10.31
CA PHE A 14 -4.15 -15.74 9.84
C PHE A 14 -5.34 -14.97 9.24
N LEU A 15 -5.69 -13.80 9.79
CA LEU A 15 -6.94 -13.07 9.48
C LEU A 15 -6.76 -11.86 8.54
N ALA A 16 -5.65 -11.76 7.81
CA ALA A 16 -5.34 -10.56 7.01
C ALA A 16 -6.41 -10.21 5.95
N ASP A 17 -7.07 -11.20 5.33
CA ASP A 17 -8.19 -10.95 4.41
C ASP A 17 -9.56 -10.84 5.11
N HIS A 18 -9.59 -10.98 6.43
CA HIS A 18 -10.75 -10.90 7.32
C HIS A 18 -10.67 -9.72 8.31
N TRP A 19 -10.20 -8.55 7.88
CA TRP A 19 -9.99 -7.37 8.75
C TRP A 19 -11.21 -6.96 9.60
N LYS A 20 -12.45 -7.18 9.12
CA LYS A 20 -13.67 -6.92 9.89
C LYS A 20 -13.78 -7.81 11.13
N VAL A 21 -13.31 -9.04 11.03
CA VAL A 21 -13.21 -9.97 12.16
C VAL A 21 -12.19 -9.45 13.15
N LEU A 22 -11.01 -9.05 12.68
CA LEU A 22 -9.97 -8.49 13.54
C LEU A 22 -10.45 -7.22 14.26
N LYS A 23 -11.21 -6.36 13.58
CA LYS A 23 -11.84 -5.17 14.18
C LYS A 23 -12.84 -5.53 15.29
N LYS A 24 -13.68 -6.55 15.09
CA LYS A 24 -14.60 -7.05 16.14
C LYS A 24 -13.84 -7.62 17.34
N LEU A 25 -12.80 -8.41 17.09
CA LEU A 25 -11.96 -8.98 18.15
C LEU A 25 -11.28 -7.88 18.97
N LEU A 26 -10.71 -6.86 18.31
CA LEU A 26 -10.10 -5.71 18.98
C LEU A 26 -11.10 -4.87 19.79
N HIS A 27 -12.37 -4.85 19.41
CA HIS A 27 -13.41 -4.16 20.16
C HIS A 27 -13.80 -4.94 21.43
N MET A 28 -13.94 -6.26 21.31
CA MET A 28 -14.35 -7.14 22.40
C MET A 28 -13.21 -7.43 23.39
N ASP A 29 -12.00 -7.66 22.88
CA ASP A 29 -10.79 -7.94 23.64
C ASP A 29 -9.68 -6.97 23.20
N PRO A 30 -9.68 -5.73 23.73
CA PRO A 30 -8.72 -4.70 23.32
C PRO A 30 -7.26 -5.05 23.61
N GLN A 31 -7.00 -6.01 24.50
CA GLN A 31 -5.66 -6.48 24.81
C GLN A 31 -5.26 -7.73 24.01
N LEU A 32 -6.21 -8.37 23.32
CA LEU A 32 -6.05 -9.62 22.59
C LEU A 32 -5.53 -10.76 23.49
N ILE A 33 -5.97 -10.81 24.75
CA ILE A 33 -5.54 -11.82 25.72
C ILE A 33 -6.49 -13.03 25.71
N ASP A 34 -7.78 -12.76 25.84
CA ASP A 34 -8.81 -13.79 26.02
C ASP A 34 -9.08 -14.56 24.73
N VAL A 35 -8.81 -13.95 23.58
CA VAL A 35 -8.90 -14.56 22.24
C VAL A 35 -8.17 -15.90 22.11
N TYR A 36 -7.12 -16.15 22.89
CA TYR A 36 -6.38 -17.42 22.88
C TYR A 36 -7.11 -18.57 23.60
N ASN A 37 -8.13 -18.25 24.40
CA ASN A 37 -8.92 -19.21 25.15
C ASN A 37 -10.29 -19.49 24.52
N PHE A 38 -10.62 -18.81 23.41
CA PHE A 38 -11.92 -18.99 22.76
C PHE A 38 -12.03 -20.36 22.05
N SER A 39 -13.21 -20.97 22.16
CA SER A 39 -13.58 -22.13 21.35
C SER A 39 -13.98 -21.72 19.92
N SER A 40 -14.14 -22.71 19.03
CA SER A 40 -14.61 -22.46 17.65
C SER A 40 -16.00 -21.82 17.67
N GLU A 41 -16.91 -22.33 18.51
CA GLU A 41 -18.27 -21.84 18.64
C GLU A 41 -18.30 -20.38 19.12
N GLN A 42 -17.42 -20.02 20.05
CA GLN A 42 -17.27 -18.63 20.51
C GLN A 42 -16.79 -17.72 19.38
N PHE A 43 -15.81 -18.14 18.57
CA PHE A 43 -15.39 -17.36 17.40
C PHE A 43 -16.53 -17.17 16.39
N GLU A 44 -17.29 -18.23 16.09
CA GLU A 44 -18.46 -18.14 15.21
C GLU A 44 -19.46 -17.10 15.74
N GLN A 45 -19.85 -17.22 17.02
CA GLN A 45 -20.83 -16.34 17.65
C GLN A 45 -20.36 -14.88 17.69
N TYR A 46 -19.11 -14.62 18.09
CA TYR A 46 -18.60 -13.26 18.30
C TYR A 46 -18.23 -12.56 16.99
N THR A 47 -17.78 -13.30 15.99
CA THR A 47 -17.19 -12.70 14.78
C THR A 47 -18.03 -12.90 13.52
N GLY A 48 -18.88 -13.93 13.48
CA GLY A 48 -19.61 -14.37 12.29
C GLY A 48 -18.74 -15.13 11.29
N LEU A 49 -17.60 -15.65 11.73
CA LEU A 49 -16.79 -16.58 10.95
C LEU A 49 -17.56 -17.88 10.67
N SER A 50 -17.22 -18.56 9.57
CA SER A 50 -17.80 -19.87 9.28
C SER A 50 -17.22 -20.93 10.23
N PRO A 51 -17.93 -22.05 10.48
CA PRO A 51 -17.44 -23.10 11.38
C PRO A 51 -16.05 -23.61 11.01
N LYS A 52 -15.80 -23.78 9.70
CA LYS A 52 -14.50 -24.20 9.18
C LYS A 52 -13.39 -23.20 9.54
N LEU A 53 -13.63 -21.91 9.31
CA LEU A 53 -12.60 -20.89 9.51
C LEU A 53 -12.35 -20.60 11.00
N SER A 54 -13.38 -20.69 11.84
CA SER A 54 -13.24 -20.62 13.30
C SER A 54 -12.41 -21.78 13.85
N PHE A 55 -12.66 -23.00 13.38
CA PHE A 55 -11.85 -24.17 13.75
C PHE A 55 -10.38 -24.01 13.31
N GLU A 56 -10.15 -23.58 12.07
CA GLU A 56 -8.79 -23.33 11.55
C GLU A 56 -8.07 -22.23 12.35
N LEU A 57 -8.77 -21.18 12.78
CA LEU A 57 -8.21 -20.11 13.62
C LEU A 57 -7.83 -20.63 15.01
N VAL A 58 -8.69 -21.39 15.68
CA VAL A 58 -8.38 -21.98 16.99
C VAL A 58 -7.17 -22.90 16.89
N ASN A 59 -7.15 -23.79 15.89
CA ASN A 59 -6.02 -24.67 15.64
C ASN A 59 -4.73 -23.89 15.38
N PHE A 60 -4.79 -22.82 14.58
CA PHE A 60 -3.65 -21.93 14.35
C PHE A 60 -3.14 -21.29 15.66
N LEU A 61 -4.03 -20.77 16.50
CA LEU A 61 -3.66 -20.13 17.78
C LEU A 61 -3.07 -21.12 18.80
N GLN A 62 -3.45 -22.40 18.73
CA GLN A 62 -2.92 -23.46 19.60
C GLN A 62 -1.60 -24.06 19.10
N THR A 63 -1.38 -24.09 17.78
CA THR A 63 -0.21 -24.73 17.17
C THR A 63 0.91 -23.76 16.80
N SER A 64 0.65 -22.45 16.90
CA SER A 64 1.63 -21.43 16.61
C SER A 64 1.64 -20.31 17.64
N THR A 65 2.71 -19.52 17.64
CA THR A 65 2.96 -18.48 18.64
C THR A 65 3.49 -17.21 17.96
N PRO A 66 3.30 -16.03 18.58
CA PRO A 66 3.87 -14.80 18.05
C PRO A 66 5.38 -14.86 17.77
N PRO A 67 6.24 -15.44 18.64
CA PRO A 67 7.67 -15.59 18.34
C PRO A 67 7.96 -16.43 17.10
N GLN A 68 7.20 -17.48 16.82
CA GLN A 68 7.38 -18.28 15.60
C GLN A 68 7.03 -17.46 14.35
N CYS A 69 5.96 -16.66 14.38
CA CYS A 69 5.65 -15.73 13.29
C CYS A 69 6.78 -14.71 13.08
N MET A 70 7.31 -14.12 14.15
CA MET A 70 8.42 -13.16 14.07
C MET A 70 9.69 -13.80 13.52
N GLN A 71 10.07 -14.98 14.00
CA GLN A 71 11.21 -15.73 13.50
C GLN A 71 11.06 -16.06 12.01
N HIS A 72 9.86 -16.43 11.57
CA HIS A 72 9.59 -16.64 10.14
C HIS A 72 9.79 -15.36 9.32
N LEU A 73 9.34 -14.20 9.82
CA LEU A 73 9.56 -12.92 9.15
C LEU A 73 11.05 -12.56 9.07
N GLU A 74 11.77 -12.67 10.19
CA GLU A 74 13.20 -12.39 10.29
C GLU A 74 14.03 -13.26 9.34
N LYS A 75 13.75 -14.57 9.29
CA LYS A 75 14.41 -15.52 8.36
C LYS A 75 14.26 -15.11 6.89
N ASN A 76 13.16 -14.42 6.56
CA ASN A 76 12.87 -13.94 5.21
C ASN A 76 13.24 -12.46 5.00
N GLN A 77 13.99 -11.86 5.93
CA GLN A 77 14.39 -10.44 5.92
C GLN A 77 13.18 -9.50 5.81
N THR A 78 12.06 -9.90 6.40
CA THR A 78 10.82 -9.14 6.42
C THR A 78 10.65 -8.54 7.80
N PHE A 79 10.40 -7.23 7.87
CA PHE A 79 9.97 -6.59 9.11
C PHE A 79 8.44 -6.48 9.12
N TYR A 80 7.89 -6.28 10.31
CA TYR A 80 6.49 -5.87 10.46
C TYR A 80 6.39 -4.57 11.26
N VAL A 81 5.29 -3.85 11.02
CA VAL A 81 4.89 -2.66 11.77
C VAL A 81 3.39 -2.79 12.05
N THR A 82 2.99 -2.54 13.28
CA THR A 82 1.58 -2.53 13.71
C THR A 82 1.07 -1.10 13.79
N ILE A 83 -0.25 -0.92 13.74
CA ILE A 83 -0.89 0.39 13.84
C ILE A 83 -0.51 1.18 15.12
N TRP A 84 -0.08 0.47 16.17
CA TRP A 84 0.35 1.04 17.45
C TRP A 84 1.82 1.43 17.51
N ASP A 85 2.62 1.07 16.51
CA ASP A 85 4.03 1.41 16.50
C ASP A 85 4.23 2.89 16.14
N GLU A 86 5.23 3.52 16.76
CA GLU A 86 5.56 4.94 16.54
C GLU A 86 5.96 5.22 15.09
N ASP A 87 6.61 4.26 14.44
CA ASP A 87 7.07 4.35 13.06
C ASP A 87 6.05 3.87 12.03
N TYR A 88 4.81 3.59 12.46
CA TYR A 88 3.71 3.39 11.53
C TYR A 88 3.35 4.74 10.85
N PRO A 89 3.23 4.78 9.51
CA PRO A 89 3.05 6.04 8.77
C PRO A 89 1.82 6.82 9.23
N ARG A 90 2.02 8.09 9.60
CA ARG A 90 0.96 8.92 10.21
C ARG A 90 -0.24 9.11 9.27
N LEU A 91 0.00 9.51 8.03
CA LEU A 91 -1.06 9.69 7.03
C LEU A 91 -1.85 8.40 6.77
N LEU A 92 -1.18 7.25 6.82
CA LEU A 92 -1.85 5.96 6.61
C LEU A 92 -2.71 5.58 7.80
N ARG A 93 -2.36 6.03 9.01
CA ARG A 93 -3.15 5.78 10.23
C ARG A 93 -4.47 6.55 10.22
N GLU A 94 -4.54 7.67 9.50
CA GLU A 94 -5.69 8.57 9.44
C GLU A 94 -6.77 8.15 8.44
N ILE A 95 -6.48 7.19 7.54
CA ILE A 95 -7.47 6.76 6.54
C ILE A 95 -8.64 6.03 7.22
N PRO A 96 -9.84 5.94 6.60
CA PRO A 96 -11.02 5.33 7.23
C PRO A 96 -10.82 3.89 7.72
N ASP A 97 -10.14 3.07 6.92
CA ASP A 97 -9.80 1.68 7.23
C ASP A 97 -8.28 1.49 7.13
N PRO A 98 -7.49 1.85 8.15
CA PRO A 98 -6.03 1.71 8.12
C PRO A 98 -5.61 0.24 8.30
N PRO A 99 -4.56 -0.25 7.62
CA PRO A 99 -4.09 -1.63 7.81
C PRO A 99 -3.57 -1.85 9.22
N PHE A 100 -4.05 -2.88 9.92
CA PHE A 100 -3.65 -3.15 11.31
C PHE A 100 -2.17 -3.55 11.43
N VAL A 101 -1.66 -4.29 10.44
CA VAL A 101 -0.27 -4.72 10.34
C VAL A 101 0.21 -4.51 8.92
N LEU A 102 1.42 -3.99 8.78
CA LEU A 102 2.17 -3.89 7.55
C LEU A 102 3.39 -4.81 7.62
N TYR A 103 3.68 -5.47 6.51
CA TYR A 103 4.88 -6.27 6.29
C TYR A 103 5.74 -5.58 5.25
N GLY A 104 7.04 -5.49 5.49
CA GLY A 104 7.95 -4.79 4.59
C GLY A 104 9.29 -5.47 4.40
N LYS A 105 9.90 -5.25 3.23
CA LYS A 105 11.24 -5.75 2.87
C LYS A 105 12.05 -4.66 2.19
N GLY A 106 13.19 -4.31 2.77
CA GLY A 106 14.03 -3.17 2.37
C GLY A 106 14.26 -2.21 3.54
N GLN A 107 14.49 -0.93 3.24
CA GLN A 107 14.83 0.07 4.25
C GLN A 107 13.58 0.55 5.02
N ARG A 108 13.37 0.02 6.23
CA ARG A 108 12.26 0.40 7.13
C ARG A 108 12.17 1.90 7.40
N GLY A 109 13.31 2.61 7.41
CA GLY A 109 13.39 4.05 7.67
C GLY A 109 12.55 4.91 6.71
N TYR A 110 12.25 4.42 5.50
CA TYR A 110 11.41 5.13 4.53
C TYR A 110 9.96 5.36 5.02
N LEU A 111 9.46 4.55 5.96
CA LEU A 111 8.13 4.74 6.55
C LEU A 111 8.00 6.01 7.40
N LYS A 112 9.13 6.59 7.83
CA LYS A 112 9.17 7.84 8.60
C LYS A 112 9.18 9.09 7.71
N ASN A 113 9.32 8.94 6.40
CA ASN A 113 9.37 10.10 5.50
C ASN A 113 7.98 10.75 5.42
N ILE A 114 7.94 12.06 5.66
CA ILE A 114 6.70 12.86 5.63
C ILE A 114 6.35 13.36 4.22
N ASN A 115 7.32 13.43 3.31
CA ASN A 115 7.16 13.94 1.95
C ASN A 115 7.01 12.78 0.99
N THR A 116 5.86 12.12 1.04
CA THR A 116 5.49 10.99 0.20
C THR A 116 4.50 11.42 -0.87
N PHE A 117 4.75 11.02 -2.11
CA PHE A 117 3.90 11.36 -3.25
C PHE A 117 3.64 10.13 -4.11
N ALA A 118 2.36 9.86 -4.40
CA ALA A 118 1.96 8.69 -5.16
C ALA A 118 1.90 9.00 -6.65
N VAL A 119 2.30 8.03 -7.48
CA VAL A 119 2.20 8.12 -8.94
C VAL A 119 1.51 6.87 -9.45
N VAL A 120 0.42 7.04 -10.19
CA VAL A 120 -0.39 5.95 -10.72
C VAL A 120 -0.84 6.22 -12.15
N GLY A 121 -1.13 5.16 -12.89
CA GLY A 121 -1.68 5.31 -14.23
C GLY A 121 -1.78 4.00 -15.01
N THR A 122 -1.86 4.12 -16.32
CA THR A 122 -2.03 3.02 -17.26
C THR A 122 -0.89 1.99 -17.19
N ARG A 123 -1.22 0.74 -17.53
CA ARG A 123 -0.21 -0.32 -17.74
C ARG A 123 0.51 -0.22 -19.09
N LYS A 124 0.02 0.64 -19.99
CA LYS A 124 0.55 0.84 -21.35
C LYS A 124 0.78 2.34 -21.59
N PRO A 125 1.83 2.93 -21.02
CA PRO A 125 2.09 4.36 -21.11
C PRO A 125 2.49 4.77 -22.53
N SER A 126 1.96 5.91 -23.00
CA SER A 126 2.39 6.56 -24.24
C SER A 126 3.81 7.13 -24.13
N LEU A 127 4.39 7.60 -25.25
CA LEU A 127 5.66 8.34 -25.25
C LEU A 127 5.55 9.64 -24.45
N TYR A 128 4.45 10.38 -24.63
CA TYR A 128 4.14 11.60 -23.89
C TYR A 128 4.19 11.38 -22.37
N SER A 129 3.62 10.27 -21.88
CA SER A 129 3.70 9.91 -20.46
C SER A 129 5.13 9.70 -19.98
N ARG A 130 6.01 9.11 -20.80
CA ARG A 130 7.38 8.82 -20.38
C ARG A 130 8.16 10.09 -20.12
N GLU A 131 8.07 11.03 -21.05
CA GLU A 131 8.75 12.32 -20.96
C GLU A 131 8.17 13.17 -19.82
N SER A 132 6.84 13.18 -19.69
CA SER A 132 6.15 13.94 -18.65
C SER A 132 6.47 13.44 -17.24
N ILE A 133 6.46 12.12 -16.99
CA ILE A 133 6.81 11.60 -15.67
C ILE A 133 8.25 11.97 -15.31
N GLN A 134 9.18 11.82 -16.24
CA GLN A 134 10.59 12.15 -16.00
C GLN A 134 10.75 13.62 -15.57
N SER A 135 10.15 14.55 -16.32
CA SER A 135 10.28 15.98 -16.06
C SER A 135 9.58 16.43 -14.78
N ILE A 136 8.48 15.78 -14.40
CA ILE A 136 7.71 16.09 -13.18
C ILE A 136 8.36 15.48 -11.93
N LEU A 137 8.80 14.23 -12.00
CA LEU A 137 9.29 13.54 -10.80
C LEU A 137 10.71 13.95 -10.41
N GLN A 138 11.59 14.20 -11.38
CA GLN A 138 12.98 14.52 -11.07
C GLN A 138 13.13 15.71 -10.10
N PRO A 139 12.46 16.86 -10.29
CA PRO A 139 12.53 17.95 -9.32
C PRO A 139 11.91 17.62 -7.94
N LEU A 140 10.88 16.78 -7.88
CA LEU A 140 10.29 16.32 -6.61
C LEU A 140 11.30 15.46 -5.83
N ILE A 141 11.90 14.48 -6.52
CA ILE A 141 12.91 13.58 -5.93
C ILE A 141 14.12 14.37 -5.42
N ASN A 142 14.59 15.36 -6.19
CA ASN A 142 15.70 16.24 -5.78
C ASN A 142 15.37 17.08 -4.53
N LYS A 143 14.08 17.31 -4.25
CA LYS A 143 13.60 17.95 -3.02
C LYS A 143 13.30 16.97 -1.88
N GLY A 144 13.71 15.71 -2.03
CA GLY A 144 13.57 14.67 -1.00
C GLY A 144 12.19 14.01 -0.93
N TRP A 145 11.34 14.20 -1.95
CA TRP A 145 10.06 13.50 -2.02
C TRP A 145 10.27 12.01 -2.34
N LEU A 146 9.66 11.17 -1.51
CA LEU A 146 9.65 9.72 -1.70
C LEU A 146 8.49 9.34 -2.61
N ILE A 147 8.78 8.62 -3.68
CA ILE A 147 7.78 8.18 -4.65
C ILE A 147 7.14 6.87 -4.18
N VAL A 148 5.81 6.83 -4.14
CA VAL A 148 5.02 5.64 -3.79
C VAL A 148 4.23 5.17 -5.01
N SER A 149 4.23 3.87 -5.27
CA SER A 149 3.39 3.30 -6.32
C SER A 149 3.10 1.82 -6.08
N GLY A 150 2.35 1.20 -6.98
CA GLY A 150 1.82 -0.14 -6.83
C GLY A 150 2.65 -1.26 -7.45
N PHE A 151 3.83 -0.95 -7.99
CA PHE A 151 4.71 -1.86 -8.73
C PHE A 151 4.01 -2.65 -9.86
N ALA A 152 2.88 -2.17 -10.39
CA ALA A 152 2.30 -2.75 -11.61
C ALA A 152 3.17 -2.42 -12.83
N SER A 153 2.95 -3.11 -13.95
CA SER A 153 3.58 -2.70 -15.21
C SER A 153 3.11 -1.31 -15.65
N GLY A 154 3.91 -0.64 -16.49
CA GLY A 154 3.57 0.67 -17.05
C GLY A 154 4.00 1.83 -16.13
N ILE A 155 3.06 2.71 -15.80
CA ILE A 155 3.33 3.96 -15.05
C ILE A 155 3.95 3.66 -13.68
N ASP A 156 3.44 2.68 -12.94
CA ASP A 156 3.96 2.32 -11.61
C ASP A 156 5.45 1.91 -11.67
N THR A 157 5.82 0.95 -12.53
CA THR A 157 7.23 0.57 -12.75
C THR A 157 8.09 1.77 -13.18
N MET A 158 7.54 2.65 -14.02
CA MET A 158 8.26 3.82 -14.52
C MET A 158 8.57 4.82 -13.41
N ALA A 159 7.60 5.10 -12.53
CA ALA A 159 7.78 5.98 -11.39
C ALA A 159 8.88 5.45 -10.45
N HIS A 160 8.86 4.14 -10.15
CA HIS A 160 9.91 3.50 -9.36
C HIS A 160 11.28 3.59 -10.02
N ARG A 161 11.37 3.32 -11.32
CA ARG A 161 12.63 3.40 -12.07
C ARG A 161 13.22 4.80 -12.00
N ILE A 162 12.41 5.82 -12.25
CA ILE A 162 12.85 7.22 -12.24
C ILE A 162 13.33 7.62 -10.86
N ALA A 163 12.60 7.23 -9.80
CA ALA A 163 13.04 7.46 -8.43
C ALA A 163 14.43 6.87 -8.17
N VAL A 164 14.68 5.64 -8.61
CA VAL A 164 15.96 4.96 -8.43
C VAL A 164 17.08 5.56 -9.27
N GLU A 165 16.83 5.85 -10.55
CA GLU A 165 17.79 6.46 -11.48
C GLU A 165 18.21 7.88 -11.06
N GLN A 166 17.35 8.60 -10.33
CA GLN A 166 17.64 9.90 -9.73
C GLN A 166 18.18 9.79 -8.29
N GLU A 167 18.74 8.63 -7.92
CA GLU A 167 19.32 8.36 -6.60
C GLU A 167 18.35 8.54 -5.40
N GLY A 168 17.05 8.63 -5.69
CA GLY A 168 15.98 8.73 -4.70
C GLY A 168 15.53 7.39 -4.15
N ALA A 169 14.67 7.44 -3.13
CA ALA A 169 14.02 6.28 -2.53
C ALA A 169 12.59 6.09 -3.05
N THR A 170 12.09 4.86 -3.01
CA THR A 170 10.71 4.56 -3.43
C THR A 170 10.05 3.45 -2.60
N ILE A 171 8.73 3.52 -2.43
CA ILE A 171 7.92 2.48 -1.77
C ILE A 171 7.00 1.83 -2.81
N ALA A 172 7.19 0.54 -3.01
CA ALA A 172 6.28 -0.32 -3.77
C ALA A 172 5.29 -0.97 -2.80
N VAL A 173 4.05 -0.48 -2.78
CA VAL A 173 2.96 -1.12 -2.03
C VAL A 173 2.50 -2.33 -2.82
N LEU A 174 2.26 -3.50 -2.24
CA LEU A 174 1.91 -4.76 -2.93
C LEU A 174 0.56 -5.30 -2.46
N GLY A 175 -0.18 -5.90 -3.39
CA GLY A 175 -1.47 -6.54 -3.14
C GLY A 175 -1.35 -8.03 -2.81
N HIS A 176 -0.24 -8.48 -2.25
CA HIS A 176 0.04 -9.88 -1.91
C HIS A 176 1.20 -9.97 -0.92
N GLY A 177 1.35 -11.15 -0.32
CA GLY A 177 2.46 -11.46 0.57
C GLY A 177 3.81 -11.43 -0.15
N LEU A 178 4.88 -11.18 0.62
CA LEU A 178 6.24 -11.00 0.12
C LEU A 178 6.93 -12.29 -0.36
N GLN A 179 6.31 -13.48 -0.21
CA GLN A 179 6.80 -14.71 -0.84
C GLN A 179 6.40 -14.81 -2.31
N TYR A 180 5.48 -13.96 -2.77
CA TYR A 180 5.04 -13.91 -4.15
C TYR A 180 5.46 -12.57 -4.73
N MET A 181 6.08 -12.58 -5.91
CA MET A 181 6.28 -11.38 -6.70
C MET A 181 5.30 -11.38 -7.87
N TYR A 182 4.53 -10.30 -8.01
CA TYR A 182 3.61 -10.13 -9.13
C TYR A 182 3.62 -8.68 -9.63
N PRO A 183 3.70 -8.46 -10.95
CA PRO A 183 4.03 -9.45 -12.00
C PRO A 183 5.44 -10.04 -11.81
N LYS A 184 5.70 -11.27 -12.29
CA LYS A 184 6.96 -12.01 -12.00
C LYS A 184 8.22 -11.27 -12.50
N GLU A 185 8.06 -10.48 -13.55
CA GLU A 185 9.11 -9.67 -14.16
C GLU A 185 9.72 -8.68 -13.15
N ASN A 186 8.96 -8.29 -12.12
CA ASN A 186 9.42 -7.40 -11.07
C ASN A 186 10.53 -7.99 -10.19
N ASP A 187 10.72 -9.31 -10.17
CA ASP A 187 11.80 -9.92 -9.38
C ASP A 187 13.17 -9.38 -9.81
N ARG A 188 13.37 -9.25 -11.12
CA ARG A 188 14.62 -8.72 -11.69
C ARG A 188 14.78 -7.24 -11.34
N LEU A 189 13.70 -6.47 -11.46
CA LEU A 189 13.72 -5.03 -11.15
C LEU A 189 14.02 -4.79 -9.67
N TYR A 190 13.35 -5.52 -8.77
CA TYR A 190 13.60 -5.43 -7.34
C TYR A 190 15.05 -5.81 -7.00
N ALA A 191 15.61 -6.85 -7.61
CA ALA A 191 17.00 -7.23 -7.37
C ALA A 191 17.99 -6.08 -7.68
N ILE A 192 17.71 -5.29 -8.72
CA ILE A 192 18.51 -4.13 -9.11
C ILE A 192 18.25 -2.95 -8.15
N TRP A 193 17.00 -2.72 -7.76
CA TRP A 193 16.57 -1.53 -7.03
C TRP A 193 16.54 -1.68 -5.50
N LYS A 194 16.84 -2.88 -4.96
CA LYS A 194 16.66 -3.23 -3.54
C LYS A 194 17.27 -2.27 -2.51
N LYS A 195 18.32 -1.51 -2.89
CA LYS A 195 18.95 -0.53 -1.99
C LYS A 195 18.07 0.71 -1.77
N GLN A 196 17.27 1.08 -2.76
CA GLN A 196 16.44 2.29 -2.79
C GLN A 196 14.93 1.99 -2.73
N MET A 197 14.54 0.73 -2.93
CA MET A 197 13.14 0.31 -2.92
C MET A 197 12.77 -0.40 -1.61
N LEU A 198 11.68 0.07 -0.98
CA LEU A 198 10.98 -0.65 0.07
C LEU A 198 9.73 -1.33 -0.53
N LEU A 199 9.64 -2.65 -0.40
CA LEU A 199 8.39 -3.37 -0.63
C LEU A 199 7.53 -3.30 0.64
N LEU A 200 6.24 -3.02 0.50
CA LEU A 200 5.32 -2.89 1.62
C LEU A 200 3.99 -3.57 1.28
N THR A 201 3.39 -4.30 2.20
CA THR A 201 2.07 -4.91 2.00
C THR A 201 1.30 -5.04 3.31
N GLU A 202 -0.02 -5.09 3.23
CA GLU A 202 -0.87 -5.51 4.35
C GLU A 202 -0.92 -7.05 4.47
N TYR A 203 -0.50 -7.81 3.47
CA TYR A 203 -0.70 -9.26 3.49
C TYR A 203 0.51 -10.03 4.07
N PRO A 204 0.30 -11.01 4.97
CA PRO A 204 1.35 -11.88 5.49
C PRO A 204 2.11 -12.57 4.35
N PRO A 205 3.38 -12.98 4.55
CA PRO A 205 4.24 -13.44 3.46
C PRO A 205 3.65 -14.55 2.58
N HIS A 206 2.86 -15.46 3.16
CA HIS A 206 2.28 -16.64 2.51
C HIS A 206 0.96 -16.38 1.76
N TYR A 207 0.48 -15.13 1.69
CA TYR A 207 -0.75 -14.79 0.98
C TYR A 207 -0.50 -14.61 -0.53
N PRO A 208 -1.10 -15.44 -1.40
CA PRO A 208 -0.88 -15.33 -2.84
C PRO A 208 -1.65 -14.14 -3.44
N PRO A 209 -1.25 -13.67 -4.64
CA PRO A 209 -1.97 -12.60 -5.35
C PRO A 209 -3.38 -13.03 -5.74
N LYS A 210 -4.37 -12.22 -5.36
CA LYS A 210 -5.78 -12.38 -5.75
C LYS A 210 -6.25 -11.10 -6.46
N LYS A 211 -7.10 -11.23 -7.50
CA LYS A 211 -7.54 -10.08 -8.33
C LYS A 211 -8.12 -8.92 -7.51
N TRP A 212 -8.88 -9.23 -6.46
CA TRP A 212 -9.51 -8.21 -5.59
C TRP A 212 -8.57 -7.58 -4.57
N TYR A 213 -7.33 -8.09 -4.41
CA TYR A 213 -6.34 -7.43 -3.54
C TYR A 213 -5.75 -6.18 -4.18
N PHE A 214 -5.66 -6.11 -5.51
CA PHE A 214 -5.06 -4.95 -6.19
C PHE A 214 -5.88 -3.66 -5.98
N PRO A 215 -7.23 -3.65 -6.15
CA PRO A 215 -8.01 -2.46 -5.81
C PRO A 215 -7.96 -2.15 -4.31
N LYS A 216 -8.05 -3.17 -3.43
CA LYS A 216 -7.98 -2.97 -1.97
C LYS A 216 -6.66 -2.33 -1.52
N ARG A 217 -5.55 -2.71 -2.14
CA ARG A 217 -4.22 -2.15 -1.87
C ARG A 217 -4.14 -0.66 -2.18
N ASN A 218 -4.90 -0.16 -3.17
CA ASN A 218 -4.76 1.23 -3.63
C ASN A 218 -5.06 2.26 -2.53
N ARG A 219 -5.92 1.94 -1.56
CA ARG A 219 -6.14 2.79 -0.37
C ARG A 219 -4.88 3.03 0.44
N ILE A 220 -3.92 2.09 0.41
CA ILE A 220 -2.64 2.18 1.11
C ILE A 220 -1.67 3.05 0.30
N ILE A 221 -1.71 3.00 -1.04
CA ILE A 221 -0.91 3.88 -1.89
C ILE A 221 -1.28 5.34 -1.63
N SER A 222 -2.56 5.68 -1.74
CA SER A 222 -3.02 7.04 -1.45
C SER A 222 -2.83 7.40 0.02
N GLY A 223 -3.13 6.47 0.94
CA GLY A 223 -3.04 6.69 2.37
C GLY A 223 -1.64 6.97 2.88
N LEU A 224 -0.60 6.48 2.21
CA LEU A 224 0.79 6.79 2.53
C LEU A 224 1.21 8.20 2.13
N CYS A 225 0.46 8.89 1.26
CA CYS A 225 0.95 10.06 0.52
C CYS A 225 0.18 11.34 0.88
N LYS A 226 0.84 12.50 0.73
CA LYS A 226 0.19 13.82 0.82
C LYS A 226 -0.70 14.12 -0.38
N GLY A 227 -0.30 13.61 -1.55
CA GLY A 227 -1.06 13.70 -2.78
C GLY A 227 -0.69 12.61 -3.76
N ILE A 228 -1.50 12.50 -4.81
CA ILE A 228 -1.32 11.52 -5.88
C ILE A 228 -1.31 12.20 -7.25
N LEU A 229 -0.50 11.70 -8.18
CA LEU A 229 -0.51 12.11 -9.58
C LEU A 229 -0.98 10.98 -10.47
N VAL A 230 -2.06 11.23 -11.21
CA VAL A 230 -2.58 10.34 -12.26
C VAL A 230 -2.02 10.81 -13.61
N ILE A 231 -1.20 9.96 -14.22
CA ILE A 231 -0.48 10.33 -15.46
C ILE A 231 -1.31 10.06 -16.71
N GLU A 232 -1.85 8.84 -16.82
CA GLU A 232 -2.70 8.42 -17.93
C GLU A 232 -3.70 7.40 -17.41
N ALA A 233 -4.98 7.59 -17.72
CA ALA A 233 -6.04 6.71 -17.31
C ALA A 233 -7.21 6.77 -18.31
N LYS A 234 -7.71 5.59 -18.70
CA LYS A 234 -9.03 5.47 -19.35
C LYS A 234 -10.13 5.80 -18.33
N ALA A 235 -11.32 6.16 -18.80
CA ALA A 235 -12.49 6.51 -17.96
C ALA A 235 -12.92 5.42 -16.94
N ARG A 236 -12.53 4.15 -17.15
CA ARG A 236 -12.77 3.04 -16.21
C ARG A 236 -11.47 2.34 -15.79
N SER A 237 -10.43 3.13 -15.49
CA SER A 237 -9.13 2.60 -15.07
C SER A 237 -9.08 2.33 -13.57
N GLY A 238 -8.36 1.28 -13.17
CA GLY A 238 -8.04 1.03 -11.75
C GLY A 238 -7.23 2.14 -11.08
N SER A 239 -6.57 3.00 -11.87
CA SER A 239 -5.88 4.20 -11.36
C SER A 239 -6.84 5.25 -10.84
N LEU A 240 -8.07 5.33 -11.40
CA LEU A 240 -9.09 6.26 -10.94
C LEU A 240 -9.64 5.86 -9.57
N ILE A 241 -9.68 4.55 -9.28
CA ILE A 241 -10.02 4.04 -7.94
C ILE A 241 -9.03 4.59 -6.88
N THR A 242 -7.76 4.73 -7.23
CA THR A 242 -6.77 5.34 -6.31
C THR A 242 -7.05 6.83 -6.11
N ALA A 243 -7.53 7.54 -7.13
CA ALA A 243 -7.94 8.94 -7.01
C ALA A 243 -9.19 9.10 -6.14
N ASP A 244 -10.16 8.22 -6.28
CA ASP A 244 -11.34 8.20 -5.40
C ASP A 244 -10.92 7.99 -3.94
N PHE A 245 -10.04 7.01 -3.67
CA PHE A 245 -9.49 6.83 -2.32
C PHE A 245 -8.73 8.04 -1.80
N ALA A 246 -7.96 8.73 -2.66
CA ALA A 246 -7.23 9.93 -2.26
C ALA A 246 -8.19 11.05 -1.82
N LEU A 247 -9.27 11.28 -2.58
CA LEU A 247 -10.31 12.26 -2.21
C LEU A 247 -11.00 11.89 -0.89
N GLU A 248 -11.41 10.63 -0.73
CA GLU A 248 -12.01 10.13 0.52
C GLU A 248 -11.08 10.29 1.74
N GLN A 249 -9.77 10.25 1.51
CA GLN A 249 -8.73 10.35 2.53
C GLN A 249 -8.21 11.78 2.73
N ASN A 250 -8.86 12.79 2.11
CA ASN A 250 -8.42 14.19 2.12
C ASN A 250 -6.96 14.33 1.66
N ARG A 251 -6.63 13.72 0.53
CA ARG A 251 -5.32 13.84 -0.14
C ARG A 251 -5.49 14.62 -1.44
N GLU A 252 -4.48 15.41 -1.78
CA GLU A 252 -4.49 16.17 -3.02
C GLU A 252 -4.45 15.24 -4.24
N VAL A 253 -5.30 15.52 -5.22
CA VAL A 253 -5.35 14.77 -6.48
C VAL A 253 -4.87 15.65 -7.62
N PHE A 254 -3.83 15.17 -8.29
CA PHE A 254 -3.22 15.81 -9.43
C PHE A 254 -3.42 14.94 -10.67
N ALA A 255 -3.55 15.58 -11.83
CA ALA A 255 -3.71 14.88 -13.10
C ALA A 255 -2.90 15.55 -14.21
N LEU A 256 -2.20 14.72 -14.99
CA LEU A 256 -1.53 15.15 -16.21
C LEU A 256 -2.60 15.30 -17.32
N PRO A 257 -2.76 16.49 -17.91
CA PRO A 257 -3.71 16.66 -19.00
C PRO A 257 -3.25 15.89 -20.25
N GLY A 258 -4.18 15.52 -21.11
CA GLY A 258 -3.85 14.91 -22.39
C GLY A 258 -4.81 15.26 -23.51
N PRO A 259 -4.48 14.91 -24.76
CA PRO A 259 -5.31 15.25 -25.91
C PRO A 259 -6.71 14.64 -25.82
N ILE A 260 -7.75 15.41 -26.12
CA ILE A 260 -9.16 14.97 -25.99
C ILE A 260 -9.55 13.78 -26.87
N PHE A 261 -8.80 13.54 -27.95
CA PHE A 261 -9.01 12.41 -28.86
C PHE A 261 -8.26 11.13 -28.44
N VAL A 262 -7.45 11.19 -27.39
CA VAL A 262 -6.70 10.03 -26.87
C VAL A 262 -7.49 9.39 -25.74
N GLU A 263 -7.96 8.17 -25.95
CA GLU A 263 -8.80 7.44 -24.97
C GLU A 263 -8.11 7.28 -23.61
N SER A 264 -6.78 7.13 -23.57
CA SER A 264 -6.00 7.02 -22.34
C SER A 264 -5.83 8.34 -21.57
N ALA A 265 -6.25 9.48 -22.13
CA ALA A 265 -6.27 10.78 -21.45
C ALA A 265 -7.66 11.16 -20.92
N CYS A 266 -8.71 10.42 -21.30
CA CYS A 266 -10.08 10.74 -20.93
C CYS A 266 -10.28 10.77 -19.40
N GLY A 267 -9.71 9.81 -18.67
CA GLY A 267 -9.84 9.74 -17.22
C GLY A 267 -9.09 10.86 -16.50
N THR A 268 -7.88 11.23 -16.95
CA THR A 268 -7.14 12.35 -16.33
C THR A 268 -7.82 13.70 -16.61
N ASN A 269 -8.29 13.92 -17.84
CA ASN A 269 -9.06 15.13 -18.17
C ASN A 269 -10.37 15.21 -17.38
N GLN A 270 -11.05 14.09 -17.15
CA GLN A 270 -12.26 14.03 -16.33
C GLN A 270 -11.96 14.37 -14.86
N LEU A 271 -10.85 13.84 -14.29
CA LEU A 271 -10.43 14.21 -12.93
C LEU A 271 -10.21 15.72 -12.81
N ILE A 272 -9.58 16.34 -13.82
CA ILE A 272 -9.36 17.80 -13.85
C ILE A 272 -10.71 18.54 -13.85
N GLN A 273 -11.67 18.10 -14.66
CA GLN A 273 -13.02 18.68 -14.67
C GLN A 273 -13.75 18.51 -13.32
N GLN A 274 -13.40 17.47 -12.54
CA GLN A 274 -13.95 17.20 -11.22
C GLN A 274 -13.20 17.94 -10.09
N GLY A 275 -12.19 18.73 -10.42
CA GLY A 275 -11.45 19.57 -9.46
C GLY A 275 -10.05 19.09 -9.10
N ALA A 276 -9.55 18.00 -9.71
CA ALA A 276 -8.15 17.63 -9.56
C ALA A 276 -7.25 18.74 -10.15
N LYS A 277 -6.13 19.04 -9.49
CA LYS A 277 -5.19 20.05 -9.99
C LYS A 277 -4.51 19.56 -11.26
N LEU A 278 -4.64 20.33 -12.34
CA LEU A 278 -3.91 20.11 -13.59
C LEU A 278 -2.41 20.31 -13.34
N VAL A 279 -1.58 19.36 -13.77
CA VAL A 279 -0.12 19.43 -13.64
C VAL A 279 0.55 19.48 -15.01
N GLN A 280 1.38 20.49 -15.22
CA GLN A 280 2.26 20.63 -16.38
C GLN A 280 3.71 20.39 -16.00
N ASN A 281 4.09 20.68 -14.75
CA ASN A 281 5.45 20.53 -14.25
C ASN A 281 5.47 20.35 -12.72
N ALA A 282 6.64 20.06 -12.15
CA ALA A 282 6.79 19.80 -10.72
C ALA A 282 6.38 20.97 -9.81
N LYS A 283 6.45 22.22 -10.29
CA LYS A 283 6.09 23.41 -9.51
C LYS A 283 4.61 23.39 -9.13
N ASP A 284 3.75 22.95 -10.04
CA ASP A 284 2.30 22.86 -9.81
C ASP A 284 1.97 21.95 -8.62
N ILE A 285 2.78 20.91 -8.39
CA ILE A 285 2.62 20.01 -7.23
C ILE A 285 3.20 20.67 -5.98
N LEU A 286 4.40 21.22 -6.07
CA LEU A 286 5.11 21.76 -4.91
C LEU A 286 4.39 22.94 -4.26
N GLU A 287 3.69 23.77 -5.05
CA GLU A 287 2.93 24.92 -4.55
C GLU A 287 1.81 24.54 -3.58
N GLU A 288 1.23 23.34 -3.69
CA GLU A 288 0.16 22.87 -2.77
C GLU A 288 0.68 22.45 -1.40
N PHE A 289 1.99 22.24 -1.26
CA PHE A 289 2.60 21.72 -0.04
C PHE A 289 3.59 22.69 0.60
N VAL A 290 3.57 23.96 0.19
CA VAL A 290 4.36 25.03 0.81
C VAL A 290 3.65 25.47 2.09
N ASN A 291 3.88 24.74 3.17
CA ASN A 291 3.61 25.15 4.55
C ASN A 291 4.64 24.50 5.48
#